data_AF-A0AAW1QQ82-F1
#
_entry.id   AF-A0AAW1QQ82-F1
#
_cell.length_a   1.000
_cell.length_b   1.000
_cell.length_c   1.000
_cell.angle_alpha   90.00
_cell.angle_beta   90.00
_cell.angle_gamma   90.00
#
_symmetry.space_group_name_H-M   'P 1'
#
loop_
_entity.id
_entity.type
_entity.pdbx_description
1 polymer ?
#
loop_
_entity_poly.entity_id
_entity_poly.type
_entity_poly.pdbx_seq_one_letter_code
_entity_poly.pdbx_strand_id
1 'polypeptide(L)'
;MAATLVFCEIPAAAVTNKDLERSSQLFSNHYGVWGERPAAKRPPKGARVRLSAAALQTAFLFKSDTCLLIQADDGDTLVGQAFVCRYQLPGLGQVAWITQLVVHKDYRRKGIGKKLCRMAQGGGDNFACGLVSCHPYAVRALEAGTGRTCNQEAARRYAADLLSASQIPYVQDCSLDFDSGKCLIDTRFFVDHTEVNKILSEASGWRLGPLEEGKEFFAFTFSDPR
;
A
#
# COMPACT_ATOMS: atom_id res chain seq x y z
N MET A 1 -18.61 -11.65 -23.73
CA MET A 1 -18.97 -11.90 -22.32
C MET A 1 -18.15 -10.97 -21.46
N ALA A 2 -18.76 -10.17 -20.59
CA ALA A 2 -18.02 -9.33 -19.67
C ALA A 2 -17.34 -10.24 -18.64
N ALA A 3 -16.02 -10.17 -18.55
CA ALA A 3 -15.25 -10.97 -17.63
C ALA A 3 -15.63 -10.59 -16.19
N THR A 4 -16.03 -11.58 -15.38
CA THR A 4 -16.52 -11.35 -14.02
C THR A 4 -15.35 -11.40 -13.06
N LEU A 5 -14.94 -10.23 -12.56
CA LEU A 5 -13.85 -10.15 -11.58
C LEU A 5 -14.26 -10.82 -10.26
N VAL A 6 -13.48 -11.82 -9.84
CA VAL A 6 -13.64 -12.52 -8.56
C VAL A 6 -12.66 -11.92 -7.56
N PHE A 7 -13.11 -11.72 -6.32
CA PHE A 7 -12.28 -11.21 -5.23
C PHE A 7 -12.32 -12.19 -4.07
N CYS A 8 -11.16 -12.49 -3.49
CA CYS A 8 -11.05 -13.36 -2.32
C CYS A 8 -10.13 -12.74 -1.26
N GLU A 9 -10.45 -13.00 0.00
CA GLU A 9 -9.61 -12.70 1.15
C GLU A 9 -9.06 -14.02 1.70
N ILE A 10 -7.73 -14.09 1.86
CA ILE A 10 -7.00 -15.29 2.24
C ILE A 10 -6.18 -14.96 3.50
N PRO A 11 -6.50 -15.52 4.68
CA PRO A 11 -5.70 -15.35 5.88
C PRO A 11 -4.26 -15.84 5.64
N ALA A 12 -3.26 -15.19 6.27
CA ALA A 12 -1.85 -15.54 6.05
C ALA A 12 -1.55 -17.04 6.26
N ALA A 13 -2.18 -17.69 7.23
CA ALA A 13 -2.03 -19.13 7.47
C ALA A 13 -2.55 -20.04 6.34
N ALA A 14 -3.42 -19.53 5.48
CA ALA A 14 -4.03 -20.26 4.36
C ALA A 14 -3.42 -19.89 3.00
N VAL A 15 -2.49 -18.93 2.96
CA VAL A 15 -1.82 -18.52 1.71
C VAL A 15 -0.91 -19.65 1.23
N THR A 16 -1.09 -20.08 -0.01
CA THR A 16 -0.30 -21.14 -0.62
C THR A 16 0.92 -20.59 -1.37
N ASN A 17 1.87 -21.46 -1.70
CA ASN A 17 3.00 -21.11 -2.58
C ASN A 17 2.52 -20.61 -3.95
N LYS A 18 1.44 -21.20 -4.49
CA LYS A 18 0.83 -20.77 -5.76
C LYS A 18 0.34 -19.33 -5.68
N ASP A 19 -0.29 -18.94 -4.58
CA ASP A 19 -0.78 -17.56 -4.39
C ASP A 19 0.40 -16.57 -4.33
N LEU A 20 1.49 -16.94 -3.65
CA LEU A 20 2.71 -16.14 -3.56
C LEU A 20 3.43 -16.02 -4.90
N GLU A 21 3.51 -17.09 -5.70
CA GLU A 21 4.11 -17.08 -7.03
C GLU A 21 3.34 -16.17 -7.99
N ARG A 22 2.01 -16.29 -8.03
CA ARG A 22 1.14 -15.40 -8.80
C ARG A 22 1.33 -13.95 -8.36
N SER A 23 1.42 -13.72 -7.05
CA SER A 23 1.59 -12.38 -6.48
C SER A 23 2.96 -11.76 -6.78
N SER A 24 4.01 -12.59 -6.76
CA SER A 24 5.38 -12.26 -7.15
C SER A 24 5.45 -11.85 -8.62
N GLN A 25 4.76 -12.59 -9.49
CA GLN A 25 4.69 -12.28 -10.91
C GLN A 25 3.93 -10.98 -11.19
N LEU A 26 2.76 -10.79 -10.54
CA LEU A 26 1.99 -9.55 -10.67
C LEU A 26 2.81 -8.33 -10.20
N PHE A 27 3.45 -8.42 -9.02
CA PHE A 27 4.30 -7.36 -8.50
C PHE A 27 5.46 -7.05 -9.44
N SER A 28 6.25 -8.06 -9.81
CA SER A 28 7.50 -7.88 -10.56
C SER A 28 7.29 -7.32 -11.98
N ASN A 29 6.10 -7.49 -12.55
CA ASN A 29 5.76 -7.00 -13.89
C ASN A 29 5.02 -5.67 -13.89
N HIS A 30 4.29 -5.34 -12.81
CA HIS A 30 3.33 -4.23 -12.81
C HIS A 30 3.50 -3.20 -11.69
N TYR A 31 4.40 -3.42 -10.72
CA TYR A 31 4.59 -2.47 -9.61
C TYR A 31 5.28 -1.18 -10.08
N GLY A 32 6.53 -1.27 -10.53
CA GLY A 32 7.33 -0.08 -10.89
C GLY A 32 8.71 -0.40 -11.42
N VAL A 33 9.51 0.64 -11.61
CA VAL A 33 10.93 0.57 -11.99
C VAL A 33 11.77 1.42 -11.04
N TRP A 34 13.05 1.10 -10.92
CA TRP A 34 13.98 1.86 -10.10
C TRP A 34 14.30 3.22 -10.72
N GLY A 35 14.34 4.24 -9.86
CA GLY A 35 14.75 5.60 -10.22
C GLY A 35 16.27 5.76 -10.21
N GLU A 36 16.71 7.01 -10.08
CA GLU A 36 18.13 7.31 -9.89
C GLU A 36 18.60 6.84 -8.51
N ARG A 37 19.75 6.17 -8.46
CA ARG A 37 20.31 5.61 -7.22
C ARG A 37 21.81 5.92 -7.17
N PRO A 38 22.40 6.03 -5.96
CA PRO A 38 23.85 6.12 -5.83
C PRO A 38 24.52 4.96 -6.61
N ALA A 39 25.54 5.28 -7.42
CA ALA A 39 26.09 4.41 -8.46
C ALA A 39 26.51 2.98 -8.01
N ALA A 40 26.75 2.78 -6.71
CA ALA A 40 27.10 1.48 -6.13
C ALA A 40 25.90 0.53 -5.89
N LYS A 41 24.65 0.98 -6.05
CA LYS A 41 23.45 0.18 -5.75
C LYS A 41 22.84 -0.44 -7.00
N ARG A 42 22.82 -1.77 -7.06
CA ARG A 42 21.99 -2.54 -8.00
C ARG A 42 20.55 -2.65 -7.46
N PRO A 43 19.53 -2.83 -8.32
CA PRO A 43 19.55 -2.85 -9.79
C PRO A 43 19.65 -1.44 -10.41
N PRO A 44 20.03 -1.31 -11.71
CA PRO A 44 20.20 -0.02 -12.36
C PRO A 44 18.85 0.72 -12.54
N LYS A 45 18.94 2.04 -12.78
CA LYS A 45 17.80 2.89 -13.18
C LYS A 45 17.04 2.25 -14.34
N GLY A 46 15.71 2.28 -14.28
CA GLY A 46 14.81 1.70 -15.28
C GLY A 46 14.60 0.18 -15.16
N ALA A 47 15.40 -0.53 -14.35
CA ALA A 47 15.13 -1.94 -14.08
C ALA A 47 13.86 -2.12 -13.24
N ARG A 48 13.13 -3.22 -13.48
CA ARG A 48 11.92 -3.54 -12.71
C ARG A 48 12.24 -3.76 -11.24
N VAL A 49 11.37 -3.24 -10.37
CA VAL A 49 11.32 -3.65 -8.96
C VAL A 49 10.76 -5.06 -8.93
N ARG A 50 11.49 -6.00 -8.31
CA ARG A 50 11.11 -7.41 -8.23
C ARG A 50 11.18 -7.89 -6.80
N LEU A 51 10.25 -8.77 -6.45
CA LEU A 51 10.23 -9.51 -5.18
C LEU A 51 9.93 -10.95 -5.50
N SER A 52 10.62 -11.88 -4.85
CA SER A 52 10.32 -13.31 -4.95
C SER A 52 9.11 -13.67 -4.06
N ALA A 53 8.52 -14.84 -4.31
CA ALA A 53 7.47 -15.41 -3.45
C ALA A 53 7.89 -15.45 -1.97
N ALA A 54 9.12 -15.92 -1.69
CA ALA A 54 9.66 -15.95 -0.33
C ALA A 54 9.84 -14.54 0.27
N ALA A 55 10.30 -13.57 -0.51
CA ALA A 55 10.43 -12.19 -0.04
C ALA A 55 9.07 -11.56 0.27
N LEU A 56 8.03 -11.83 -0.55
CA LEU A 56 6.67 -11.39 -0.28
C LEU A 56 6.14 -11.98 1.03
N GLN A 57 6.33 -13.28 1.23
CA GLN A 57 5.89 -13.96 2.45
C GLN A 57 6.54 -13.34 3.69
N THR A 58 7.86 -13.21 3.71
CA THR A 58 8.60 -12.63 4.84
C THR A 58 8.25 -11.17 5.09
N ALA A 59 8.08 -10.36 4.03
CA ALA A 59 7.85 -8.93 4.19
C ALA A 59 6.40 -8.57 4.54
N PHE A 60 5.42 -9.35 4.07
CA PHE A 60 4.01 -8.95 4.08
C PHE A 60 3.07 -9.95 4.76
N LEU A 61 3.52 -11.18 5.02
CA LEU A 61 2.80 -12.21 5.79
C LEU A 61 3.60 -12.62 7.05
N PHE A 62 4.25 -11.63 7.67
CA PHE A 62 5.15 -11.83 8.81
C PHE A 62 4.47 -12.35 10.08
N LYS A 63 3.13 -12.27 10.15
CA LYS A 63 2.35 -12.75 11.28
C LYS A 63 1.04 -13.39 10.82
N SER A 64 0.82 -14.65 11.19
CA SER A 64 -0.28 -15.47 10.66
C SER A 64 -1.69 -15.05 11.12
N ASP A 65 -1.79 -14.35 12.25
CA ASP A 65 -3.04 -13.92 12.89
C ASP A 65 -3.49 -12.51 12.48
N THR A 66 -2.57 -11.63 12.07
CA THR A 66 -2.87 -10.25 11.68
C THR A 66 -2.76 -10.01 10.18
N CYS A 67 -1.96 -10.81 9.46
CA CYS A 67 -1.74 -10.60 8.03
C CYS A 67 -2.71 -11.40 7.17
N LEU A 68 -3.03 -10.86 6.00
CA LEU A 68 -3.85 -11.51 4.99
C LEU A 68 -3.49 -11.01 3.58
N LEU A 69 -3.91 -11.78 2.58
CA LEU A 69 -3.79 -11.46 1.17
C LEU A 69 -5.19 -11.33 0.57
N ILE A 70 -5.45 -10.25 -0.13
CA ILE A 70 -6.66 -10.05 -0.93
C ILE A 70 -6.25 -10.13 -2.40
N GLN A 71 -6.92 -10.98 -3.18
CA GLN A 71 -6.68 -11.12 -4.62
C GLN A 71 -7.91 -10.72 -5.43
N ALA A 72 -7.66 -10.24 -6.64
CA ALA A 72 -8.64 -9.97 -7.66
C ALA A 72 -8.26 -10.74 -8.93
N ASP A 73 -9.10 -11.66 -9.34
CA ASP A 73 -8.88 -12.55 -10.48
C ASP A 73 -9.83 -12.22 -11.63
N ASP A 74 -9.30 -12.25 -12.84
CA ASP A 74 -10.06 -12.30 -14.09
C ASP A 74 -9.79 -13.65 -14.79
N GLY A 75 -10.71 -14.60 -14.59
CA GLY A 75 -10.46 -16.00 -14.94
C GLY A 75 -9.24 -16.55 -14.20
N ASP A 76 -8.25 -17.06 -14.94
CA ASP A 76 -6.99 -17.58 -14.37
C ASP A 76 -5.94 -16.49 -14.09
N THR A 77 -6.21 -15.24 -14.49
CA THR A 77 -5.25 -14.14 -14.38
C THR A 77 -5.44 -13.36 -13.09
N LEU A 78 -4.38 -13.30 -12.27
CA LEU A 78 -4.36 -12.39 -11.12
C LEU A 78 -4.17 -10.95 -11.62
N VAL A 79 -5.19 -10.12 -11.47
CA VAL A 79 -5.22 -8.73 -11.99
C VAL A 79 -5.09 -7.67 -10.91
N GLY A 80 -5.20 -8.05 -9.64
CA GLY A 80 -4.92 -7.16 -8.51
C GLY A 80 -4.64 -7.93 -7.23
N GLN A 81 -3.88 -7.31 -6.33
CA GLN A 81 -3.64 -7.84 -5.01
C GLN A 81 -3.46 -6.73 -3.97
N ALA A 82 -3.80 -7.02 -2.72
CA ALA A 82 -3.44 -6.23 -1.57
C ALA A 82 -2.95 -7.15 -0.44
N PHE A 83 -1.75 -6.91 0.07
CA PHE A 83 -1.33 -7.47 1.35
C PHE A 83 -1.77 -6.52 2.46
N VAL A 84 -2.31 -7.06 3.55
CA VAL A 84 -2.91 -6.27 4.62
C VAL A 84 -2.47 -6.82 5.97
N CYS A 85 -2.15 -5.93 6.91
CA CYS A 85 -2.01 -6.22 8.33
C CYS A 85 -3.17 -5.54 9.07
N ARG A 86 -3.96 -6.31 9.83
CA ARG A 86 -5.03 -5.81 10.71
C ARG A 86 -4.63 -6.02 12.16
N TYR A 87 -4.62 -4.95 12.95
CA TYR A 87 -4.21 -4.99 14.35
C TYR A 87 -5.02 -4.02 15.20
N GLN A 88 -5.00 -4.21 16.52
CA GLN A 88 -5.73 -3.36 17.46
C GLN A 88 -4.80 -2.28 17.99
N LEU A 89 -5.26 -1.03 17.96
CA LEU A 89 -4.63 0.09 18.65
C LEU A 89 -5.29 0.25 20.03
N PRO A 90 -4.56 0.09 21.15
CA PRO A 90 -5.15 0.13 22.49
C PRO A 90 -5.97 1.41 22.74
N GLY A 91 -7.22 1.25 23.17
CA GLY A 91 -8.13 2.37 23.46
C GLY A 91 -8.72 3.10 22.25
N LEU A 92 -8.29 2.80 21.01
CA LEU A 92 -8.72 3.53 19.81
C LEU A 92 -9.54 2.67 18.84
N GLY A 93 -9.10 1.44 18.54
CA GLY A 93 -9.85 0.57 17.64
C GLY A 93 -8.97 -0.25 16.70
N GLN A 94 -9.62 -0.95 15.77
CA GLN A 94 -8.93 -1.74 14.75
C GLN A 94 -8.28 -0.82 13.71
N VAL A 95 -7.08 -1.18 13.28
CA VAL A 95 -6.36 -0.55 12.17
C VAL A 95 -6.24 -1.58 11.04
N ALA A 96 -6.46 -1.13 9.80
CA ALA A 96 -6.15 -1.90 8.60
C ALA A 96 -5.04 -1.20 7.79
N TRP A 97 -3.85 -1.79 7.78
CA TRP A 97 -2.71 -1.29 7.03
C TRP A 97 -2.49 -2.14 5.77
N ILE A 98 -2.68 -1.55 4.60
CA ILE A 98 -2.34 -2.18 3.31
C ILE A 98 -0.84 -2.03 3.08
N THR A 99 -0.09 -3.11 3.27
CA THR A 99 1.38 -3.12 3.21
C THR A 99 1.91 -3.13 1.79
N GLN A 100 1.10 -3.60 0.84
CA GLN A 100 1.41 -3.58 -0.58
C GLN A 100 0.12 -3.63 -1.40
N LEU A 101 0.01 -2.81 -2.44
CA LEU A 101 -1.13 -2.76 -3.35
C LEU A 101 -0.64 -2.76 -4.80
N VAL A 102 -1.09 -3.73 -5.61
CA VAL A 102 -0.77 -3.80 -7.04
C VAL A 102 -2.02 -4.06 -7.85
N VAL A 103 -2.16 -3.32 -8.95
CA VAL A 103 -3.17 -3.58 -9.99
C VAL A 103 -2.43 -3.71 -11.33
N HIS A 104 -2.73 -4.78 -12.05
CA HIS A 104 -2.21 -5.04 -13.38
C HIS A 104 -2.43 -3.82 -14.27
N LYS A 105 -1.41 -3.39 -15.00
CA LYS A 105 -1.40 -2.11 -15.74
C LYS A 105 -2.61 -1.93 -16.68
N ASP A 106 -3.00 -3.00 -17.37
CA ASP A 106 -4.12 -3.01 -18.34
C ASP A 106 -5.51 -3.10 -17.67
N TYR A 107 -5.54 -3.26 -16.34
CA TYR A 107 -6.74 -3.28 -15.51
C TYR A 107 -6.84 -2.08 -14.56
N ARG A 108 -5.87 -1.16 -14.60
CA ARG A 108 -5.93 0.11 -13.83
C ARG A 108 -7.12 0.95 -14.28
N ARG A 109 -7.60 1.82 -13.40
CA ARG A 109 -8.78 2.71 -13.60
C ARG A 109 -10.12 1.98 -13.81
N LYS A 110 -10.18 0.66 -13.52
CA LYS A 110 -11.43 -0.14 -13.53
C LYS A 110 -12.03 -0.37 -12.12
N GLY A 111 -11.63 0.42 -11.12
CA GLY A 111 -12.13 0.31 -9.75
C GLY A 111 -11.58 -0.85 -8.91
N ILE A 112 -10.65 -1.66 -9.44
CA ILE A 112 -10.06 -2.80 -8.70
C ILE A 112 -9.35 -2.35 -7.43
N GLY A 113 -8.45 -1.37 -7.52
CA GLY A 113 -7.73 -0.84 -6.35
C GLY A 113 -8.67 -0.33 -5.26
N LYS A 114 -9.73 0.40 -5.65
CA LYS A 114 -10.79 0.85 -4.74
C LYS A 114 -11.44 -0.33 -3.99
N LYS A 115 -11.80 -1.40 -4.72
CA LYS A 115 -12.44 -2.57 -4.12
C LYS A 115 -11.48 -3.34 -3.20
N LEU A 116 -10.20 -3.47 -3.57
CA LEU A 116 -9.16 -4.04 -2.71
C LEU A 116 -9.00 -3.23 -1.41
N CYS A 117 -8.93 -1.89 -1.48
CA CYS A 117 -8.87 -1.03 -0.30
C CYS A 117 -10.12 -1.13 0.58
N ARG A 118 -11.31 -1.19 -0.02
CA ARG A 118 -12.56 -1.41 0.73
C ARG A 118 -12.57 -2.75 1.46
N MET A 119 -12.11 -3.82 0.80
CA MET A 119 -11.99 -5.13 1.46
C MET A 119 -10.94 -5.11 2.56
N ALA A 120 -9.79 -4.44 2.35
CA ALA A 120 -8.77 -4.29 3.38
C ALA A 120 -9.31 -3.60 4.64
N GLN A 121 -10.13 -2.55 4.48
CA GLN A 121 -10.82 -1.86 5.58
C GLN A 121 -11.73 -2.80 6.38
N GLY A 122 -12.26 -3.87 5.80
CA GLY A 122 -13.13 -4.81 6.50
C GLY A 122 -14.51 -4.22 6.83
N GLY A 123 -15.02 -4.55 8.02
CA GLY A 123 -16.42 -4.32 8.44
C GLY A 123 -16.86 -2.86 8.67
N GLY A 124 -16.11 -1.86 8.22
CA GLY A 124 -16.52 -0.45 8.22
C GLY A 124 -16.22 0.36 9.50
N ASP A 125 -15.96 -0.30 10.63
CA ASP A 125 -15.79 0.36 11.94
C ASP A 125 -14.32 0.54 12.38
N ASN A 126 -13.38 0.32 11.46
CA ASN A 126 -11.96 0.48 11.77
C ASN A 126 -11.64 1.93 12.13
N PHE A 127 -10.89 2.10 13.22
CA PHE A 127 -10.36 3.38 13.68
C PHE A 127 -9.54 4.05 12.59
N ALA A 128 -8.62 3.29 11.96
CA ALA A 128 -7.82 3.79 10.86
C ALA A 128 -7.68 2.76 9.74
N CYS A 129 -7.56 3.25 8.51
CA CYS A 129 -7.15 2.45 7.36
C CYS A 129 -6.15 3.23 6.52
N GLY A 130 -5.02 2.62 6.19
CA GLY A 130 -3.91 3.32 5.55
C GLY A 130 -3.00 2.44 4.72
N LEU A 131 -2.06 3.10 4.06
CA LEU A 131 -0.99 2.50 3.29
C LEU A 131 0.22 3.44 3.25
N VAL A 132 1.37 2.88 2.93
CA VAL A 132 2.56 3.65 2.54
C VAL A 132 2.78 3.44 1.05
N SER A 133 2.83 4.52 0.28
CA SER A 133 3.07 4.45 -1.16
C SER A 133 3.58 5.75 -1.74
N CYS A 134 4.49 5.67 -2.70
CA CYS A 134 4.83 6.79 -3.58
C CYS A 134 3.70 7.17 -4.56
N HIS A 135 2.73 6.28 -4.85
CA HIS A 135 1.84 6.48 -6.00
C HIS A 135 0.50 7.14 -5.60
N PRO A 136 0.14 8.33 -6.16
CA PRO A 136 -1.10 9.04 -5.81
C PRO A 136 -2.38 8.23 -6.08
N TYR A 137 -2.39 7.37 -7.10
CA TYR A 137 -3.54 6.52 -7.38
C TYR A 137 -3.79 5.47 -6.29
N ALA A 138 -2.76 5.02 -5.56
CA ALA A 138 -2.95 4.14 -4.40
C ALA A 138 -3.66 4.90 -3.27
N VAL A 139 -3.22 6.14 -2.99
CA VAL A 139 -3.88 7.01 -1.99
C VAL A 139 -5.33 7.30 -2.39
N ARG A 140 -5.60 7.65 -3.65
CA ARG A 140 -6.98 7.86 -4.12
C ARG A 140 -7.83 6.59 -4.08
N ALA A 141 -7.24 5.42 -4.32
CA ALA A 141 -7.93 4.15 -4.17
C ALA A 141 -8.28 3.85 -2.70
N LEU A 142 -7.37 4.18 -1.77
CA LEU A 142 -7.63 4.12 -0.33
C LEU A 142 -8.81 5.02 0.03
N GLU A 143 -8.75 6.31 -0.30
CA GLU A 143 -9.81 7.27 0.05
C GLU A 143 -11.17 6.88 -0.53
N ALA A 144 -11.20 6.47 -1.80
CA ALA A 144 -12.42 6.02 -2.45
C ALA A 144 -12.94 4.69 -1.89
N GLY A 145 -12.03 3.81 -1.44
CA GLY A 145 -12.35 2.51 -0.87
C GLY A 145 -12.94 2.63 0.53
N THR A 146 -12.38 3.53 1.35
CA THR A 146 -12.80 3.77 2.73
C THR A 146 -13.96 4.75 2.85
N GLY A 147 -14.21 5.54 1.80
CA GLY A 147 -15.17 6.65 1.83
C GLY A 147 -14.71 7.82 2.70
N ARG A 148 -13.42 7.88 3.05
CA ARG A 148 -12.82 8.86 3.96
C ARG A 148 -11.62 9.50 3.27
N THR A 149 -11.35 10.78 3.54
CA THR A 149 -10.14 11.44 3.01
C THR A 149 -8.95 11.24 3.94
N CYS A 150 -7.74 11.24 3.40
CA CYS A 150 -6.55 11.25 4.24
C CYS A 150 -6.50 12.53 5.08
N ASN A 151 -6.10 12.39 6.34
CA ASN A 151 -6.04 13.48 7.31
C ASN A 151 -4.61 13.60 7.86
N GLN A 152 -3.91 14.68 7.49
CA GLN A 152 -2.53 14.92 7.92
C GLN A 152 -2.40 15.10 9.43
N GLU A 153 -3.33 15.81 10.07
CA GLU A 153 -3.27 16.13 11.49
C GLU A 153 -3.45 14.86 12.33
N ALA A 154 -4.47 14.06 12.00
CA ALA A 154 -4.68 12.76 12.62
C ALA A 154 -3.52 11.80 12.33
N ALA A 155 -3.01 11.77 11.08
CA ALA A 155 -1.84 10.96 10.74
C ALA A 155 -0.63 11.34 11.60
N ARG A 156 -0.31 12.63 11.72
CA ARG A 156 0.78 13.14 12.57
C ARG A 156 0.57 12.75 14.04
N ARG A 157 -0.66 12.89 14.54
CA ARG A 157 -1.03 12.58 15.93
C ARG A 157 -0.82 11.11 16.27
N TYR A 158 -1.19 10.20 15.36
CA TYR A 158 -1.24 8.76 15.64
C TYR A 158 -0.08 7.96 15.00
N ALA A 159 0.80 8.59 14.20
CA ALA A 159 1.80 7.86 13.41
C ALA A 159 2.73 6.97 14.24
N ALA A 160 3.20 7.46 15.40
CA ALA A 160 4.08 6.70 16.29
C ALA A 160 3.38 5.42 16.81
N ASP A 161 2.13 5.54 17.28
CA ASP A 161 1.35 4.41 17.77
C ASP A 161 1.00 3.45 16.63
N LEU A 162 0.61 3.97 15.46
CA LEU A 162 0.32 3.19 14.26
C LEU A 162 1.54 2.35 13.85
N LEU A 163 2.73 2.95 13.78
CA LEU A 163 3.97 2.24 13.45
C LEU A 163 4.29 1.19 14.50
N SER A 164 4.40 1.59 15.77
CA SER A 164 4.82 0.71 16.86
C SER A 164 3.93 -0.53 17.01
N ALA A 165 2.60 -0.35 16.93
CA ALA A 165 1.65 -1.46 17.07
C ALA A 165 1.58 -2.36 15.81
N SER A 166 2.00 -1.88 14.63
CA SER A 166 1.83 -2.63 13.37
C SER A 166 2.73 -3.86 13.22
N GLN A 167 3.91 -3.83 13.85
CA GLN A 167 5.00 -4.80 13.68
C GLN A 167 5.45 -5.03 12.22
N ILE A 168 5.10 -4.12 11.29
CA ILE A 168 5.44 -4.26 9.86
C ILE A 168 6.95 -4.05 9.64
N PRO A 169 7.71 -5.07 9.18
CA PRO A 169 9.17 -5.03 9.24
C PRO A 169 9.84 -3.87 8.48
N TYR A 170 9.30 -3.46 7.33
CA TYR A 170 9.97 -2.48 6.48
C TYR A 170 9.75 -1.02 6.89
N VAL A 171 8.86 -0.74 7.85
CA VAL A 171 8.53 0.63 8.29
C VAL A 171 8.90 0.93 9.74
N GLN A 172 9.18 -0.09 10.58
CA GLN A 172 9.41 0.10 12.02
C GLN A 172 10.48 1.14 12.35
N ASP A 173 11.58 1.12 11.59
CA ASP A 173 12.75 1.97 11.84
C ASP A 173 12.83 3.18 10.90
N CYS A 174 11.74 3.48 10.19
CA CYS A 174 11.69 4.58 9.24
C CYS A 174 11.38 5.91 9.95
N SER A 175 12.01 6.99 9.48
CA SER A 175 11.71 8.34 9.96
C SER A 175 10.45 8.88 9.29
N LEU A 176 9.65 9.61 10.07
CA LEU A 176 8.46 10.32 9.62
C LEU A 176 8.81 11.79 9.35
N ASP A 177 8.20 12.37 8.32
CA ASP A 177 8.33 13.77 7.96
C ASP A 177 6.93 14.39 7.78
N PHE A 178 6.54 15.15 8.82
CA PHE A 178 5.28 15.89 8.88
C PHE A 178 5.49 17.41 8.80
N ASP A 179 6.67 17.85 8.37
CA ASP A 179 7.00 19.27 8.35
C ASP A 179 6.44 19.95 7.09
N SER A 180 6.06 21.22 7.22
CA SER A 180 5.61 22.05 6.09
C SER A 180 4.45 21.44 5.28
N GLY A 181 3.52 20.76 5.95
CA GLY A 181 2.35 20.13 5.32
C GLY A 181 2.64 18.83 4.57
N LYS A 182 3.81 18.23 4.80
CA LYS A 182 4.17 16.88 4.33
C LYS A 182 3.54 15.82 5.21
N CYS A 183 3.35 14.64 4.63
CA CYS A 183 2.89 13.46 5.33
C CYS A 183 3.64 12.25 4.75
N LEU A 184 4.94 12.19 5.04
CA LEU A 184 5.89 11.27 4.41
C LEU A 184 6.55 10.35 5.42
N ILE A 185 7.05 9.23 4.92
CA ILE A 185 7.90 8.27 5.65
C ILE A 185 9.11 7.91 4.77
N ASP A 186 10.31 7.93 5.34
CA ASP A 186 11.55 7.59 4.63
C ASP A 186 11.77 6.06 4.64
N THR A 187 11.24 5.41 3.61
CA THR A 187 11.41 3.97 3.38
C THR A 187 12.70 3.65 2.62
N ARG A 188 13.50 4.68 2.26
CA ARG A 188 14.69 4.58 1.40
C ARG A 188 14.36 3.87 0.08
N PHE A 189 13.16 4.07 -0.42
CA PHE A 189 12.61 3.39 -1.58
C PHE A 189 12.72 4.25 -2.85
N PHE A 190 13.90 4.19 -3.48
CA PHE A 190 14.25 5.01 -4.66
C PHE A 190 13.67 4.44 -5.97
N VAL A 191 12.35 4.50 -6.13
CA VAL A 191 11.65 4.20 -7.39
C VAL A 191 11.55 5.42 -8.28
N ASP A 192 11.31 5.22 -9.58
CA ASP A 192 11.17 6.33 -10.51
C ASP A 192 9.87 7.11 -10.24
N HIS A 193 10.02 8.36 -9.82
CA HIS A 193 8.90 9.27 -9.53
C HIS A 193 8.45 10.11 -10.73
N THR A 194 8.99 9.91 -11.94
CA THR A 194 8.66 10.76 -13.11
C THR A 194 7.15 10.80 -13.39
N GLU A 195 6.49 9.64 -13.49
CA GLU A 195 5.04 9.57 -13.69
C GLU A 195 4.28 10.11 -12.47
N VAL A 196 4.75 9.79 -11.27
CA VAL A 196 4.15 10.19 -10.00
C VAL A 196 4.10 11.72 -9.84
N ASN A 197 5.21 12.40 -10.10
CA ASN A 197 5.33 13.84 -9.97
C ASN A 197 4.44 14.58 -10.98
N LYS A 198 4.32 14.04 -12.20
CA LYS A 198 3.36 14.56 -13.19
C LYS A 198 1.92 14.46 -12.66
N ILE A 199 1.52 13.30 -12.16
CA ILE A 199 0.17 13.10 -11.59
C ILE A 199 -0.08 14.06 -10.42
N LEU A 200 0.90 14.25 -9.54
CA LEU A 200 0.80 15.16 -8.40
C LEU A 200 0.62 16.62 -8.84
N SER A 201 1.34 17.09 -9.85
CA SER A 201 1.21 18.47 -10.36
C SER A 201 -0.18 18.78 -10.92
N GLU A 202 -0.91 17.75 -11.37
CA GLU A 202 -2.24 17.85 -11.95
C GLU A 202 -3.34 17.49 -10.92
N ALA A 203 -2.97 17.05 -9.71
CA ALA A 203 -3.90 16.53 -8.72
C ALA A 203 -4.62 17.63 -7.95
N SER A 204 -5.91 17.82 -8.21
CA SER A 204 -6.77 18.70 -7.41
C SER A 204 -6.98 18.14 -6.00
N GLY A 205 -6.87 18.99 -4.96
CA GLY A 205 -7.18 18.61 -3.59
C GLY A 205 -6.23 17.57 -2.99
N TRP A 206 -4.97 17.53 -3.44
CA TRP A 206 -3.93 16.73 -2.80
C TRP A 206 -3.56 17.30 -1.43
N ARG A 207 -3.42 16.43 -0.43
CA ARG A 207 -3.23 16.81 0.98
C ARG A 207 -2.11 16.04 1.66
N LEU A 208 -1.09 15.54 0.97
CA LEU A 208 0.02 14.83 1.65
C LEU A 208 1.38 15.48 1.39
N GLY A 209 1.38 16.68 0.84
CA GLY A 209 2.58 17.40 0.43
C GLY A 209 3.21 16.85 -0.84
N PRO A 210 4.36 17.40 -1.26
CA PRO A 210 5.15 16.86 -2.36
C PRO A 210 5.77 15.51 -1.98
N LEU A 211 6.07 14.69 -2.97
CA LEU A 211 6.85 13.47 -2.78
C LEU A 211 8.35 13.80 -2.88
N GLU A 212 9.15 13.18 -2.03
CA GLU A 212 10.62 13.30 -2.04
C GLU A 212 11.26 11.97 -2.38
N GLU A 213 12.47 12.02 -2.95
CA GLU A 213 13.24 10.82 -3.29
C GLU A 213 13.49 9.92 -2.09
N GLY A 214 13.27 8.62 -2.27
CA GLY A 214 13.40 7.62 -1.22
C GLY A 214 12.27 7.62 -0.18
N LYS A 215 11.37 8.61 -0.18
CA LYS A 215 10.22 8.67 0.73
C LYS A 215 8.95 8.19 0.05
N GLU A 216 7.96 7.86 0.85
CA GLU A 216 6.62 7.48 0.43
C GLU A 216 5.57 8.25 1.25
N PHE A 217 4.36 8.40 0.72
CA PHE A 217 3.28 9.02 1.48
C PHE A 217 2.83 8.11 2.61
N PHE A 218 2.78 8.65 3.84
CA PHE A 218 2.17 7.99 4.99
C PHE A 218 0.65 8.28 4.96
N ALA A 219 -0.09 7.53 4.16
CA ALA A 219 -1.48 7.85 3.83
C ALA A 219 -2.45 7.07 4.71
N PHE A 220 -3.11 7.75 5.65
CA PHE A 220 -4.11 7.16 6.54
C PHE A 220 -5.42 7.93 6.54
N THR A 221 -6.52 7.17 6.63
CA THR A 221 -7.89 7.65 6.83
C THR A 221 -8.39 7.19 8.20
N PHE A 222 -9.23 7.98 8.86
CA PHE A 222 -9.66 7.75 10.25
C PHE A 222 -11.18 7.81 10.37
N SER A 223 -11.78 6.99 11.23
CA SER A 223 -13.23 7.05 11.52
C SER A 223 -13.61 8.24 12.40
N ASP A 224 -12.65 8.79 13.15
CA ASP A 224 -12.85 9.85 14.12
C ASP A 224 -11.82 10.96 13.89
N PRO A 225 -12.25 12.18 13.49
CA PRO A 225 -11.35 13.32 13.30
C PRO A 225 -11.08 14.13 14.57
N ARG A 226 -11.39 13.62 15.78
CA ARG A 226 -11.16 14.30 17.07
C ARG A 226 -9.77 14.91 17.22
#